data_AF-A0A838UF64-F1
#
_entry.id   AF-A0A838UF64-F1
#
_cell.length_a   1.000
_cell.length_b   1.000
_cell.length_c   1.000
_cell.angle_alpha   90.00
_cell.angle_beta   90.00
_cell.angle_gamma   90.00
#
_symmetry.space_group_name_H-M   'P 1'
#
loop_
_entity.id
_entity.type
_entity.pdbx_description
1 polymer ?
#
loop_
_entity_poly.entity_id
_entity_poly.type
_entity_poly.pdbx_seq_one_letter_code
_entity_poly.pdbx_strand_id
1 'polypeptide(L)'
;LSRLDLAALADSDIRFLLSVEARDPGLAAVVHDLKAYTGPDIRLGLRYADLITQGDDGRVLADLTRISVLEPEDVAGEEAG
;
A
#
# COMPACT_ATOMS: atom_id res chain seq x y z
N LEU A 1 -15.86 -14.06 0.67
CA LEU A 1 -14.49 -14.18 1.19
C LEU A 1 -14.57 -14.29 2.72
N SER A 2 -15.04 -15.44 3.19
CA SER A 2 -15.18 -15.75 4.60
C SER A 2 -13.79 -15.96 5.20
N ARG A 3 -13.45 -15.18 6.24
CA ARG A 3 -12.31 -15.32 7.16
C ARG A 3 -11.12 -16.10 6.58
N LEU A 4 -10.31 -15.43 5.76
CA LEU A 4 -9.04 -15.99 5.32
C LEU A 4 -8.15 -16.18 6.57
N ASP A 5 -7.64 -17.39 6.78
CA ASP A 5 -6.60 -17.60 7.77
C ASP A 5 -5.33 -16.94 7.27
N LEU A 6 -4.93 -15.88 7.96
CA LEU A 6 -3.82 -15.02 7.60
C LEU A 6 -2.47 -15.71 7.78
N ALA A 7 -2.38 -16.70 8.68
CA ALA A 7 -1.20 -17.54 8.79
C ALA A 7 -1.07 -18.46 7.58
N ALA A 8 -2.20 -18.98 7.08
CA ALA A 8 -2.24 -19.80 5.88
C ALA A 8 -1.88 -19.01 4.60
N LEU A 9 -2.00 -17.67 4.61
CA LEU A 9 -1.67 -16.85 3.45
C LEU A 9 -0.17 -16.89 3.13
N ALA A 10 0.69 -16.87 4.14
CA ALA A 10 2.15 -16.87 3.96
C ALA A 10 2.65 -18.13 3.25
N ASP A 11 2.01 -19.28 3.49
CA ASP A 11 2.40 -20.58 2.92
C ASP A 11 1.54 -20.99 1.71
N SER A 12 0.64 -20.12 1.24
CA SER A 12 -0.25 -20.41 0.13
C SER A 12 0.33 -20.02 -1.24
N ASP A 13 0.00 -20.78 -2.28
CA ASP A 13 0.28 -20.44 -3.69
C ASP A 13 -0.63 -19.30 -4.23
N ILE A 14 -1.22 -18.50 -3.34
CA ILE A 14 -2.09 -17.39 -3.72
C ILE A 14 -1.25 -16.26 -4.31
N ARG A 15 -1.79 -15.68 -5.39
CA ARG A 15 -1.24 -14.48 -6.04
C ARG A 15 -2.28 -13.38 -6.06
N PHE A 16 -1.87 -12.21 -5.60
CA PHE A 16 -2.63 -10.96 -5.72
C PHE A 16 -2.12 -10.20 -6.93
N LEU A 17 -3.00 -9.95 -7.89
CA LEU A 17 -2.69 -9.11 -9.04
C LEU A 17 -3.27 -7.72 -8.82
N LEU A 18 -2.40 -6.71 -8.77
CA LEU A 18 -2.75 -5.30 -8.77
C LEU A 18 -2.59 -4.76 -10.19
N SER A 19 -3.65 -4.19 -10.75
CA SER A 19 -3.60 -3.46 -12.01
C SER A 19 -3.94 -2.00 -11.75
N VAL A 20 -3.14 -1.09 -12.28
CA VAL A 20 -3.40 0.35 -12.28
C VAL A 20 -3.62 0.77 -13.72
N GLU A 21 -4.69 1.53 -13.96
CA GLU A 21 -4.99 2.15 -15.25
C GLU A 21 -5.02 3.67 -15.07
N ALA A 22 -4.41 4.39 -16.00
CA ALA A 22 -4.44 5.85 -16.01
C ALA A 22 -4.50 6.37 -17.44
N ARG A 23 -4.96 7.62 -17.61
CA ARG A 23 -4.84 8.35 -18.87
C ARG A 23 -3.63 9.28 -18.77
N ASP A 24 -2.66 9.10 -19.65
CA ASP A 24 -1.50 9.98 -19.77
C ASP A 24 -1.86 11.15 -20.72
N PRO A 25 -1.93 12.40 -20.22
CA PRO A 25 -2.26 13.56 -21.06
C PRO A 25 -1.16 13.89 -22.08
N GLY A 26 0.10 13.62 -21.77
CA GLY A 26 1.23 13.87 -22.66
C GLY A 26 1.27 12.93 -23.86
N LEU A 27 0.78 11.70 -23.67
CA LEU A 27 0.68 10.69 -24.73
C LEU A 27 -0.71 10.60 -25.38
N ALA A 28 -1.72 11.29 -24.82
CA ALA A 28 -3.12 11.15 -25.19
C ALA A 28 -3.61 9.69 -25.19
N ALA A 29 -3.03 8.85 -24.34
CA ALA A 29 -3.22 7.40 -24.33
C ALA A 29 -3.67 6.89 -22.94
N VAL A 30 -4.26 5.70 -22.92
CA VAL A 30 -4.47 4.94 -21.68
C VAL A 30 -3.23 4.09 -21.44
N VAL A 31 -2.69 4.16 -20.24
CA VAL A 31 -1.54 3.39 -19.78
C VAL A 31 -1.98 2.43 -18.68
N HIS A 32 -1.31 1.27 -18.63
CA HIS A 32 -1.57 0.25 -17.63
C HIS A 32 -0.26 -0.15 -16.96
N ASP A 33 -0.32 -0.41 -15.67
CA ASP A 33 0.74 -1.06 -14.90
C ASP A 33 0.17 -2.26 -14.15
N LEU A 34 0.95 -3.34 -14.06
CA LEU A 34 0.54 -4.57 -13.38
C LEU A 34 1.64 -5.04 -12.44
N LYS A 35 1.24 -5.40 -11.22
CA LYS A 35 2.13 -5.99 -10.23
C LYS A 35 1.50 -7.21 -9.59
N ALA A 36 2.29 -8.27 -9.44
CA ALA A 36 1.89 -9.47 -8.72
C ALA A 36 2.57 -9.49 -7.35
N TYR A 37 1.80 -9.85 -6.33
CA TYR A 37 2.27 -10.13 -4.98
C TYR A 37 1.92 -11.57 -4.62
N THR A 38 2.86 -12.28 -4.02
CA THR A 38 2.67 -13.61 -3.45
C THR A 38 2.24 -13.49 -1.99
N GLY A 39 1.78 -14.59 -1.39
CA GLY A 39 1.54 -14.66 0.05
C GLY A 39 2.71 -14.09 0.89
N PRO A 40 3.96 -14.51 0.63
CA PRO A 40 5.16 -13.95 1.25
C PRO A 40 5.48 -12.49 0.94
N ASP A 41 4.76 -11.79 0.07
CA ASP A 41 4.92 -10.34 -0.15
C ASP A 41 3.96 -9.51 0.71
N ILE A 42 2.91 -10.14 1.26
CA ILE A 42 1.96 -9.48 2.15
C ILE A 42 2.55 -9.41 3.55
N ARG A 43 2.52 -8.22 4.16
CA ARG A 43 2.99 -7.96 5.53
C ARG A 43 1.81 -7.56 6.40
N LEU A 44 1.65 -8.22 7.53
CA LEU A 44 0.53 -8.03 8.45
C LEU A 44 1.01 -7.35 9.74
N GLY A 45 0.13 -6.59 10.37
CA GLY A 45 0.46 -5.80 11.56
C GLY A 45 1.49 -4.69 11.30
N LEU A 46 1.68 -4.34 10.02
CA LEU A 46 2.51 -3.23 9.58
C LEU A 46 1.65 -2.25 8.77
N ARG A 47 1.98 -0.97 8.88
CA ARG A 47 1.44 0.10 8.05
C ARG A 47 2.56 0.73 7.23
N TYR A 48 2.21 1.34 6.10
CA TYR A 48 3.16 2.19 5.38
C TYR A 48 3.51 3.41 6.22
N ALA A 49 4.79 3.77 6.23
CA ALA A 49 5.23 4.97 6.90
C ALA A 49 4.73 6.22 6.20
N ASP A 50 4.40 7.26 6.97
CA ASP A 50 4.00 8.55 6.40
C ASP A 50 5.12 9.09 5.51
N LEU A 51 4.75 9.52 4.30
CA LEU A 51 5.67 10.09 3.30
C LEU A 51 5.27 11.50 2.87
N ILE A 52 4.08 11.94 3.25
CA ILE A 52 3.52 13.24 2.88
C ILE A 52 3.75 14.25 3.99
N THR A 53 4.32 15.40 3.65
CA THR A 53 4.43 16.56 4.55
C THR A 53 3.70 17.74 3.94
N GLN A 54 2.90 18.44 4.76
CA GLN A 54 2.32 19.72 4.38
C GLN A 54 3.20 20.83 4.93
N GLY A 55 3.71 21.69 4.04
CA GLY A 55 4.45 22.89 4.42
C GLY A 55 3.52 24.02 4.84
N ASP A 56 4.06 24.96 5.62
CA ASP A 56 3.32 26.15 6.08
C ASP A 56 2.86 27.06 4.92
N ASP A 57 3.45 26.91 3.74
CA ASP A 57 3.07 27.60 2.50
C ASP A 57 1.93 26.89 1.73
N GLY A 58 1.35 25.84 2.31
CA GLY A 58 0.28 25.03 1.71
C GLY A 58 0.77 24.03 0.65
N ARG A 59 2.09 23.90 0.43
CA ARG A 59 2.62 22.90 -0.49
C ARG A 59 2.65 21.53 0.15
N VAL A 60 2.37 20.52 -0.66
CA VAL A 60 2.48 19.11 -0.27
C VAL A 60 3.77 18.56 -0.86
N LEU A 61 4.64 18.03 0.00
CA LEU A 61 5.87 17.35 -0.38
C LEU A 61 5.73 15.85 -0.11
N ALA A 62 6.11 15.03 -1.08
CA ALA A 62 6.19 13.58 -0.95
C ALA A 62 7.65 13.14 -0.93
N ASP A 63 8.09 12.50 0.16
CA ASP A 63 9.41 11.87 0.24
C ASP A 63 9.33 10.45 -0.34
N LEU A 64 9.69 10.30 -1.61
CA LEU A 64 9.62 9.02 -2.31
C LEU A 64 10.64 8.00 -1.81
N THR A 65 11.62 8.38 -1.00
CA THR A 65 12.51 7.40 -0.34
C THR A 65 11.75 6.54 0.68
N ARG A 66 10.58 7.01 1.14
CA ARG A 66 9.73 6.35 2.14
C ARG A 66 8.59 5.53 1.55
N ILE A 67 8.40 5.54 0.23
CA ILE A 67 7.22 4.96 -0.45
C ILE A 67 7.00 3.46 -0.17
N SER A 68 8.07 2.72 0.15
CA SER A 68 8.02 1.28 0.45
C SER A 68 8.35 0.97 1.92
N VAL A 69 8.52 1.99 2.76
CA VAL A 69 8.88 1.80 4.17
C VAL A 69 7.65 1.38 4.94
N LEU A 70 7.80 0.32 5.74
CA LEU A 70 6.77 -0.21 6.62
C LEU A 70 7.18 -0.01 8.07
N GLU A 71 6.21 0.27 8.93
CA GLU A 71 6.37 0.38 10.37
C GLU A 71 5.28 -0.41 11.11
N PRO A 72 5.50 -0.84 12.36
CA PRO A 72 4.48 -1.52 13.14
C PRO A 72 3.18 -0.72 13.23
N GLU A 73 2.06 -1.42 13.12
CA GLU A 73 0.74 -0.83 13.34
C GLU A 73 0.45 -0.79 14.85
N ASP A 74 0.32 0.42 15.42
CA ASP A 74 -0.09 0.59 16.82
C ASP A 74 -1.58 0.31 16.94
N VAL A 75 -1.94 -0.81 17.58
CA VAL A 75 -3.33 -1.21 17.87
C VAL A 75 -4.04 -0.36 18.95
N ALA A 76 -3.51 0.82 19.29
CA ALA A 76 -4.01 1.65 20.39
C ALA A 76 -4.93 2.80 19.91
N GLY A 77 -6.00 2.47 19.18
CA GLY A 77 -6.87 3.48 18.53
C GLY A 77 -8.39 3.32 18.70
N GLU A 78 -8.88 2.30 19.40
CA GLU A 78 -10.33 2.07 19.62
C GLU A 78 -10.64 1.69 21.08
N GLU A 79 -10.19 2.46 22.08
CA GLU A 79 -10.89 2.61 23.38
C GLU A 79 -10.52 3.96 24.01
N ALA A 80 -11.14 5.04 23.51
CA ALA A 80 -11.30 6.29 24.25
C ALA A 80 -12.51 7.03 23.65
N GLY A 81 -13.70 6.58 24.04
CA GLY A 81 -14.91 7.41 24.04
C GLY A 81 -14.98 8.24 25.31
#